data_AF-A0A6L3X2A6-F1
#
_entry.id   AF-A0A6L3X2A6-F1
#
_cell.length_a   1.000
_cell.length_b   1.000
_cell.length_c   1.000
_cell.angle_alpha   90.00
_cell.angle_beta   90.00
_cell.angle_gamma   90.00
#
_symmetry.space_group_name_H-M   'P 1'
#
loop_
_entity.id
_entity.type
_entity.pdbx_description
1 polymer ?
#
loop_
_entity_poly.entity_id
_entity_poly.type
_entity_poly.pdbx_seq_one_letter_code
_entity_poly.pdbx_strand_id
1 'polypeptide(L)'
;QRTDLIPDAVSAAKESHVVVACVGDLAGLFQSGTVGEGSDTDSLDLPGVQQQLLEALVATGKPVIVVMTGGRPYNLQGLEEKVAALMMAWAPGQEGGWAIADVLTGRAEPQGRLVVSVPKNAGAMPYY
;
A
#
# COMPACT_ATOMS: atom_id res chain seq x y z
N GLN A 1 11.82 -12.96 -6.85
CA GLN A 1 11.87 -11.60 -6.27
C GLN A 1 12.69 -11.65 -4.99
N ARG A 2 13.32 -10.54 -4.59
CA ARG A 2 14.30 -10.50 -3.48
C ARG A 2 13.62 -10.17 -2.15
N THR A 3 13.73 -11.08 -1.18
CA THR A 3 13.18 -10.95 0.18
C THR A 3 14.27 -10.75 1.25
N ASP A 4 15.54 -10.71 0.84
CA ASP A 4 16.71 -10.66 1.72
C ASP A 4 16.78 -9.39 2.57
N LEU A 5 16.06 -8.34 2.19
CA LEU A 5 15.97 -7.08 2.96
C LEU A 5 14.83 -7.04 3.98
N ILE A 6 13.91 -8.01 3.96
CA ILE A 6 12.78 -8.05 4.90
C ILE A 6 13.26 -8.19 6.37
N PRO A 7 14.27 -9.02 6.70
CA PRO A 7 14.81 -9.10 8.05
C PRO A 7 15.33 -7.76 8.60
N ASP A 8 15.93 -6.93 7.73
CA ASP A 8 16.44 -5.61 8.11
C ASP A 8 15.27 -4.66 8.41
N ALA A 9 14.23 -4.67 7.58
CA ALA A 9 13.00 -3.91 7.82
C ALA A 9 12.30 -4.32 9.14
N VAL A 10 12.26 -5.62 9.44
CA VAL A 10 11.73 -6.16 10.71
C VAL A 10 12.56 -5.69 11.90
N SER A 11 13.88 -5.65 11.76
CA SER A 11 14.78 -5.19 12.82
C SER A 11 14.54 -3.70 13.12
N ALA A 12 14.48 -2.86 12.09
CA ALA A 12 14.13 -1.44 12.23
C ALA A 12 12.73 -1.22 12.83
N ALA A 13 11.75 -2.03 12.44
CA ALA A 13 10.40 -1.98 12.99
C ALA A 13 10.37 -2.28 14.50
N LYS A 14 11.13 -3.28 14.96
CA LYS A 14 11.20 -3.65 16.39
C LYS A 14 11.75 -2.51 17.27
N GLU A 15 12.64 -1.69 16.73
CA GLU A 15 13.21 -0.52 17.40
C GLU A 15 12.33 0.74 17.30
N SER A 16 11.29 0.71 16.46
CA SER A 16 10.39 1.84 16.23
C SER A 16 9.13 1.77 17.12
N HIS A 17 8.51 2.94 17.35
CA HIS A 17 7.20 3.01 18.03
C HIS A 17 6.03 2.77 17.06
N VAL A 18 6.20 3.18 15.80
CA VAL A 18 5.23 3.05 14.72
C VAL A 18 5.98 2.79 13.42
N VAL A 19 5.37 2.01 12.52
CA VAL A 19 5.91 1.74 11.19
C VAL A 19 5.02 2.38 10.16
N VAL A 20 5.59 3.19 9.26
CA VAL A 20 4.90 3.68 8.06
C VAL A 20 5.39 2.86 6.87
N ALA A 21 4.56 1.94 6.40
CA ALA A 21 4.87 1.06 5.28
C ALA A 21 4.30 1.64 3.99
N CYS A 22 5.18 2.17 3.14
CA CYS A 22 4.82 2.67 1.82
C CYS A 22 4.84 1.53 0.81
N VAL A 23 3.67 1.22 0.25
CA VAL A 23 3.47 0.09 -0.68
C VAL A 23 2.62 0.50 -1.88
N GLY A 24 2.57 -0.39 -2.87
CA GLY A 24 1.66 -0.30 -4.01
C GLY A 24 2.41 -0.36 -5.34
N ASP A 25 2.02 0.51 -6.27
CA ASP A 25 2.48 0.46 -7.65
C ASP A 25 3.85 1.11 -7.88
N LEU A 26 4.56 0.58 -8.88
CA LEU A 26 5.64 1.26 -9.58
C LEU A 26 5.08 1.92 -10.84
N ALA A 27 5.20 3.24 -10.95
CA ALA A 27 4.79 3.98 -12.15
C ALA A 27 5.68 3.62 -13.35
N GLY A 28 5.06 3.38 -14.51
CA GLY A 28 5.78 3.11 -15.76
C GLY A 28 4.83 2.96 -16.94
N LEU A 29 5.39 2.69 -18.12
CA LEU A 29 4.64 2.39 -19.34
C LEU A 29 5.10 1.06 -19.92
N PHE A 30 4.20 0.35 -20.59
CA PHE A 30 4.48 -0.88 -21.33
C PHE A 30 5.31 -1.89 -20.51
N GLN A 31 4.80 -2.24 -19.32
CA GLN A 31 5.39 -3.21 -18.39
C GLN A 31 6.76 -2.83 -17.77
N SER A 32 7.22 -1.58 -17.95
CA SER A 32 8.30 -1.02 -17.11
C SER A 32 7.85 -0.67 -15.68
N GLY A 33 6.53 -0.63 -15.46
CA GLY A 33 5.89 -0.46 -14.15
C GLY A 33 4.67 -1.38 -13.99
N THR A 34 4.03 -1.32 -12.83
CA THR A 34 2.89 -2.19 -12.45
C THR A 34 1.53 -1.52 -12.69
N VAL A 35 1.55 -0.25 -13.07
CA VAL A 35 0.37 0.55 -13.44
C VAL A 35 0.70 1.50 -14.57
N GLY A 36 -0.33 1.89 -15.33
CA GLY A 36 -0.21 2.73 -16.50
C GLY A 36 -0.55 1.97 -17.78
N GLU A 37 -0.21 2.57 -18.92
CA GLU A 37 -0.47 2.01 -20.23
C GLU A 37 0.27 0.68 -20.42
N GLY A 38 -0.45 -0.36 -20.88
CA GLY A 38 0.12 -1.68 -21.11
C GLY A 38 0.47 -2.47 -19.84
N SER A 39 0.01 -2.02 -18.66
CA SER A 39 0.24 -2.69 -17.37
C SER A 39 -1.08 -3.15 -16.74
N ASP A 40 -1.78 -4.05 -17.43
CA ASP A 40 -2.93 -4.76 -16.87
C ASP A 40 -2.50 -5.83 -15.85
N THR A 41 -3.40 -6.19 -14.93
CA THR A 41 -3.22 -7.31 -14.00
C THR A 41 -4.54 -8.07 -13.83
N ASP A 42 -4.44 -9.37 -13.63
CA ASP A 42 -5.55 -10.30 -13.34
C ASP A 42 -5.77 -10.52 -11.84
N SER A 43 -4.94 -9.89 -10.99
CA SER A 43 -4.99 -9.99 -9.53
C SER A 43 -5.12 -8.62 -8.86
N LEU A 44 -5.60 -8.62 -7.62
CA LEU A 44 -5.62 -7.46 -6.72
C LEU A 44 -4.54 -7.59 -5.64
N ASP A 45 -3.53 -8.43 -5.86
CA ASP A 45 -2.44 -8.63 -4.89
C ASP A 45 -1.40 -7.51 -5.03
N LEU A 46 -0.82 -7.09 -3.90
CA LEU A 46 0.26 -6.11 -3.95
C LEU A 46 1.42 -6.62 -4.82
N PRO A 47 1.99 -5.78 -5.70
CA PRO A 47 3.07 -6.22 -6.58
C PRO A 47 4.30 -6.62 -5.79
N GLY A 48 5.05 -7.59 -6.31
CA GLY A 48 6.35 -7.91 -5.70
C GLY A 48 6.23 -8.70 -4.40
N VAL A 49 7.20 -8.45 -3.51
CA VAL A 49 7.29 -9.07 -2.18
C VAL A 49 6.57 -8.25 -1.11
N GLN A 50 5.79 -7.23 -1.52
CA GLN A 50 5.24 -6.24 -0.60
C GLN A 50 4.24 -6.85 0.39
N GLN A 51 3.45 -7.84 -0.03
CA GLN A 51 2.57 -8.59 0.87
C GLN A 51 3.38 -9.29 1.99
N GLN A 52 4.48 -9.97 1.62
CA GLN A 52 5.36 -10.66 2.56
C GLN A 52 6.04 -9.67 3.53
N LEU A 53 6.41 -8.48 3.04
CA LEU A 53 6.92 -7.41 3.88
C LEU A 53 5.87 -6.96 4.90
N LEU A 54 4.63 -6.71 4.48
CA LEU A 54 3.56 -6.29 5.39
C LEU A 54 3.24 -7.35 6.43
N GLU A 55 3.18 -8.63 6.05
CA GLU A 55 2.99 -9.74 6.98
C GLU A 55 4.10 -9.78 8.04
N ALA A 56 5.36 -9.64 7.63
CA ALA A 56 6.50 -9.62 8.53
C ALA A 56 6.49 -8.41 9.47
N LEU A 57 6.12 -7.23 8.97
CA LEU A 57 6.00 -6.01 9.77
C LEU A 57 4.85 -6.11 10.80
N VAL A 58 3.68 -6.58 10.39
CA VAL A 58 2.54 -6.80 11.30
C VAL A 58 2.87 -7.85 12.36
N ALA A 59 3.61 -8.90 12.00
CA ALA A 59 4.04 -9.94 12.94
C ALA A 59 4.98 -9.42 14.05
N THR A 60 5.56 -8.24 13.91
CA THR A 60 6.35 -7.61 15.00
C THR A 60 5.49 -7.14 16.18
N GLY A 61 4.17 -7.04 16.01
CA GLY A 61 3.25 -6.50 17.01
C GLY A 61 3.30 -4.97 17.13
N LYS A 62 4.06 -4.28 16.26
CA LYS A 62 4.10 -2.82 16.20
C LYS A 62 2.87 -2.28 15.45
N PRO A 63 2.40 -1.06 15.76
CA PRO A 63 1.38 -0.41 14.96
C PRO A 63 1.94 -0.10 13.56
N VAL A 64 1.38 -0.75 12.54
CA VAL A 64 1.74 -0.55 11.14
C VAL A 64 0.69 0.32 10.46
N ILE A 65 1.12 1.46 9.93
CA ILE A 65 0.33 2.34 9.08
C ILE A 65 0.73 2.04 7.63
N VAL A 66 -0.22 1.57 6.83
CA VAL A 66 0.00 1.30 5.41
C VAL A 66 -0.37 2.55 4.60
N VAL A 67 0.59 3.05 3.82
CA VAL A 67 0.37 4.12 2.83
C VAL A 67 0.46 3.50 1.45
N MET A 68 -0.68 3.40 0.77
CA MET A 68 -0.79 2.74 -0.51
C MET A 68 -0.84 3.76 -1.65
N THR A 69 0.21 3.77 -2.47
CA THR A 69 0.28 4.57 -3.71
C THR A 69 0.04 3.71 -4.93
N GLY A 70 -0.74 4.19 -5.90
CA GLY A 70 -0.97 3.49 -7.15
C GLY A 70 -2.21 3.96 -7.90
N GLY A 71 -2.58 3.21 -8.94
CA GLY A 71 -3.74 3.54 -9.79
C GLY A 71 -4.93 2.62 -9.63
N ARG A 72 -4.84 1.61 -8.75
CA ARG A 72 -5.90 0.62 -8.51
C ARG A 72 -5.94 0.22 -7.03
N PRO A 73 -7.08 -0.30 -6.53
CA PRO A 73 -7.12 -0.88 -5.20
C PRO A 73 -6.39 -2.22 -5.14
N TYR A 74 -5.79 -2.53 -3.99
CA TYR A 74 -5.21 -3.82 -3.66
C TYR A 74 -5.87 -4.43 -2.43
N ASN A 75 -5.92 -5.76 -2.38
CA ASN A 75 -6.31 -6.53 -1.21
C ASN A 75 -5.05 -6.86 -0.39
N LEU A 76 -5.07 -6.59 0.91
CA LEU A 76 -3.99 -6.92 1.84
C LEU A 76 -4.13 -8.31 2.48
N GLN A 77 -5.02 -9.14 1.93
CA GLN A 77 -5.28 -10.53 2.30
C GLN A 77 -5.69 -10.67 3.78
N GLY A 78 -6.52 -9.74 4.26
CA GLY A 78 -7.02 -9.72 5.65
C GLY A 78 -6.11 -8.98 6.62
N LEU A 79 -4.99 -8.41 6.16
CA LEU A 79 -4.20 -7.50 6.99
C LEU A 79 -4.90 -6.17 7.24
N GLU A 80 -5.93 -5.81 6.48
CA GLU A 80 -6.77 -4.62 6.71
C GLU A 80 -7.31 -4.55 8.14
N GLU A 81 -7.61 -5.71 8.74
CA GLU A 81 -8.10 -5.82 10.12
C GLU A 81 -6.98 -5.78 11.18
N LYS A 82 -5.71 -5.86 10.75
CA LYS A 82 -4.53 -5.96 11.64
C LYS A 82 -3.64 -4.73 11.61
N VAL A 83 -3.70 -3.94 10.55
CA VAL A 83 -2.95 -2.68 10.45
C VAL A 83 -3.60 -1.60 11.32
N ALA A 84 -2.78 -0.70 11.86
CA ALA A 84 -3.27 0.40 12.69
C ALA A 84 -4.03 1.45 11.86
N ALA A 85 -3.64 1.64 10.60
CA ALA A 85 -4.35 2.46 9.64
C ALA A 85 -3.99 2.06 8.20
N LEU A 86 -4.90 2.33 7.27
CA LEU A 86 -4.70 2.19 5.82
C LEU A 86 -5.07 3.52 5.14
N MET A 87 -4.09 4.14 4.49
CA MET A 87 -4.26 5.36 3.69
C MET A 87 -4.10 5.02 2.21
N MET A 88 -5.13 5.25 1.41
CA MET A 88 -5.04 5.17 -0.04
C MET A 88 -4.63 6.54 -0.59
N ALA A 89 -3.36 6.68 -0.93
CA ALA A 89 -2.74 7.91 -1.41
C ALA A 89 -2.71 8.04 -2.95
N TRP A 90 -3.11 6.98 -3.67
CA TRP A 90 -3.22 6.96 -5.13
C TRP A 90 -1.91 7.38 -5.83
N ALA A 91 -1.98 8.15 -6.92
CA ALA A 91 -0.84 8.80 -7.56
C ALA A 91 -0.78 10.28 -7.12
N PRO A 92 -0.10 10.60 -6.01
CA PRO A 92 -0.28 11.88 -5.31
C PRO A 92 0.48 13.06 -5.94
N GLY A 93 1.14 12.85 -7.09
CA GLY A 93 1.91 13.87 -7.78
C GLY A 93 3.22 14.25 -7.08
N GLN A 94 3.85 15.34 -7.54
CA GLN A 94 5.18 15.77 -7.10
C GLN A 94 5.21 16.19 -5.61
N GLU A 95 4.13 16.83 -5.15
CA GLU A 95 3.98 17.27 -3.74
C GLU A 95 3.37 16.18 -2.85
N GLY A 96 3.23 14.96 -3.37
CA GLY A 96 2.51 13.89 -2.70
C GLY A 96 3.09 13.47 -1.36
N GLY A 97 4.42 13.49 -1.23
CA GLY A 97 5.09 13.20 0.03
C GLY A 97 4.70 14.18 1.14
N TRP A 98 4.63 15.48 0.82
CA TRP A 98 4.19 16.52 1.76
C TRP A 98 2.72 16.38 2.10
N ALA A 99 1.87 16.10 1.12
CA ALA A 99 0.43 15.89 1.35
C ALA A 99 0.17 14.69 2.28
N ILE A 100 0.88 13.56 2.07
CA ILE A 100 0.80 12.39 2.95
C ILE A 100 1.25 12.74 4.37
N ALA A 101 2.38 13.44 4.52
CA ALA A 101 2.89 13.87 5.82
C ALA A 101 1.90 14.78 6.56
N ASP A 102 1.29 15.75 5.86
CA ASP A 102 0.29 16.65 6.44
C ASP A 102 -0.92 15.87 6.99
N VAL A 103 -1.37 14.83 6.30
CA VAL A 103 -2.49 13.99 6.79
C VAL A 103 -2.06 13.10 7.95
N LEU A 104 -0.90 12.43 7.85
CA LEU A 104 -0.41 11.53 8.92
C LEU A 104 -0.12 12.27 10.22
N THR A 105 0.28 13.54 10.15
CA THR A 105 0.57 14.39 11.32
C THR A 105 -0.65 15.15 11.82
N GLY A 106 -1.79 15.09 11.12
CA GLY A 106 -3.02 15.80 11.47
C GLY A 106 -3.00 17.30 11.13
N ARG A 107 -2.02 17.77 10.34
CA ARG A 107 -2.03 19.13 9.79
C ARG A 107 -3.17 19.34 8.80
N ALA A 108 -3.58 18.28 8.12
CA ALA A 108 -4.77 18.24 7.26
C ALA A 108 -5.62 17.01 7.60
N GLU A 109 -6.95 17.15 7.52
CA GLU A 109 -7.87 16.02 7.70
C GLU A 109 -8.05 15.23 6.39
N PRO A 110 -8.21 13.89 6.46
CA PRO A 110 -8.52 13.08 5.29
C PRO A 110 -9.98 13.29 4.86
N GLN A 111 -10.18 13.97 3.73
CA GLN A 111 -11.53 14.30 3.22
C GLN A 111 -11.94 13.51 1.97
N GLY A 112 -11.05 12.65 1.45
CA GLY A 112 -11.32 11.84 0.25
C GLY A 112 -12.52 10.91 0.40
N ARG A 113 -13.15 10.58 -0.73
CA ARG A 113 -14.18 9.55 -0.86
C ARG A 113 -13.85 8.66 -2.06
N LEU A 114 -14.15 7.37 -1.96
CA LEU A 114 -13.90 6.46 -3.05
C LEU A 114 -14.90 6.69 -4.19
N VAL A 115 -14.36 6.77 -5.40
CA VAL A 115 -15.11 6.88 -6.66
C VAL A 115 -15.07 5.59 -7.48
N VAL A 116 -14.41 4.56 -6.94
CA VAL A 116 -14.34 3.20 -7.46
C VAL A 116 -14.62 2.22 -6.34
N SER A 117 -15.29 1.11 -6.67
CA SER A 117 -15.55 0.05 -5.71
C SER A 117 -14.28 -0.79 -5.48
N VAL A 118 -14.10 -1.27 -4.25
CA VAL A 118 -12.91 -2.03 -3.83
C VAL A 118 -13.34 -3.47 -3.50
N PRO A 119 -13.35 -4.37 -4.49
CA PRO A 119 -13.78 -5.74 -4.25
C PRO A 119 -12.72 -6.55 -3.49
N LYS A 120 -13.18 -7.58 -2.79
CA LYS A 120 -12.31 -8.49 -2.04
C LYS A 120 -11.41 -9.36 -2.92
N ASN A 121 -11.75 -9.57 -4.19
CA ASN A 121 -10.93 -10.34 -5.12
C ASN A 121 -11.30 -10.01 -6.57
N ALA A 122 -10.41 -10.37 -7.50
CA ALA A 122 -10.61 -10.15 -8.93
C ALA A 122 -11.82 -10.92 -9.51
N GLY A 123 -12.20 -12.05 -8.90
CA GLY A 123 -13.35 -12.85 -9.33
C GLY A 123 -14.71 -12.17 -9.14
N ALA A 124 -14.77 -11.08 -8.38
CA ALA A 124 -15.97 -10.26 -8.24
C ALA A 124 -16.17 -9.26 -9.38
N MET A 125 -15.20 -9.12 -10.31
CA MET A 125 -15.30 -8.14 -11.38
C MET A 125 -16.30 -8.56 -12.47
N PRO A 126 -17.12 -7.62 -12.99
CA PRO A 126 -17.22 -6.22 -12.60
C PRO A 126 -17.96 -6.03 -11.27
N TYR A 127 -17.42 -5.17 -10.40
CA TYR A 127 -18.01 -4.82 -9.12
C TYR A 127 -18.23 -3.31 -9.07
N TYR A 128 -19.48 -2.89 -8.88
CA TYR A 128 -19.90 -1.48 -8.84
C TYR A 128 -20.75 -1.19 -7.62
#